data_AF-A0A699KEB2-F1
#
_entry.id   AF-A0A699KEB2-F1
#
_cell.length_a   1.000
_cell.length_b   1.000
_cell.length_c   1.000
_cell.angle_alpha   90.00
_cell.angle_beta   90.00
_cell.angle_gamma   90.00
#
_symmetry.space_group_name_H-M   'P 1'
#
loop_
_entity.id
_entity.type
_entity.pdbx_description
1 polymer ?
#
loop_
_entity_poly.entity_id
_entity_poly.type
_entity_poly.pdbx_seq_one_letter_code
_entity_poly.pdbx_strand_id
1 'polypeptide(L)'
;MLEKDMYDSWKSRMELYIMNRQHGRMILESIKNGQLIWPTSKEIRVTRPKKYSELSAAEAAQDDCDVKAKNIILQGLPPEVYALVSNHRITKELWERI
;
A
#
# COMPACT_ATOMS: atom_id res chain seq x y z
N MET A 1 -4.97 -17.91 21.77
CA MET A 1 -3.88 -17.98 20.78
C MET A 1 -4.52 -17.68 19.44
N LEU A 2 -4.25 -16.51 18.85
CA LEU A 2 -4.76 -16.21 17.51
C LEU A 2 -4.00 -17.12 16.55
N GLU A 3 -4.73 -18.16 16.17
CA GLU A 3 -4.42 -19.30 15.32
C GLU A 3 -3.71 -18.89 14.03
N LYS A 4 -2.45 -19.33 13.89
CA LYS A 4 -1.59 -19.07 12.74
C LYS A 4 -2.25 -19.45 11.40
N ASP A 5 -3.09 -20.46 11.43
CA ASP A 5 -3.94 -20.92 10.33
C ASP A 5 -5.01 -19.90 9.92
N MET A 6 -5.56 -19.11 10.84
CA MET A 6 -6.47 -18.00 10.48
C MET A 6 -5.73 -16.90 9.72
N TYR A 7 -4.49 -16.59 10.13
CA TYR A 7 -3.66 -15.61 9.43
C TYR A 7 -3.25 -16.11 8.04
N ASP A 8 -2.81 -17.37 7.94
CA ASP A 8 -2.43 -17.97 6.65
C ASP A 8 -3.64 -18.09 5.70
N SER A 9 -4.82 -18.45 6.22
CA SER A 9 -6.07 -18.49 5.45
C SER A 9 -6.49 -17.10 4.95
N TRP A 10 -6.43 -16.09 5.82
CA TRP A 10 -6.68 -14.70 5.45
C TRP A 10 -5.71 -14.22 4.38
N LYS A 11 -4.41 -14.51 4.54
CA LYS A 11 -3.36 -14.14 3.60
C LYS A 11 -3.61 -14.73 2.22
N SER A 12 -3.92 -16.03 2.13
CA SER A 12 -4.22 -16.68 0.85
C SER A 12 -5.49 -16.11 0.19
N ARG A 13 -6.53 -15.79 0.97
CA ARG A 13 -7.75 -15.15 0.44
C ARG A 13 -7.47 -13.74 -0.10
N MET A 14 -6.64 -12.97 0.60
CA MET A 14 -6.24 -11.64 0.16
C MET A 14 -5.39 -11.69 -1.11
N GLU A 15 -4.40 -12.58 -1.18
CA GLU A 15 -3.57 -12.76 -2.36
C GLU A 15 -4.42 -13.13 -3.59
N LEU A 16 -5.35 -14.07 -3.46
CA LEU A 16 -6.25 -14.45 -4.55
C LEU A 16 -7.19 -13.31 -4.96
N TYR A 17 -7.74 -12.57 -4.00
CA TYR A 17 -8.59 -11.42 -4.28
C TYR A 17 -7.84 -10.30 -5.02
N ILE A 18 -6.63 -9.95 -4.57
CA ILE A 18 -5.77 -8.95 -5.20
C ILE A 18 -5.39 -9.35 -6.62
N MET A 19 -4.99 -10.61 -6.81
CA MET A 19 -4.58 -11.14 -8.12
C MET A 19 -5.72 -11.11 -9.16
N ASN A 20 -6.98 -11.13 -8.72
CA ASN A 20 -8.16 -11.02 -9.58
C ASN A 20 -8.56 -9.57 -9.92
N ARG A 21 -7.87 -8.55 -9.38
CA ARG A 21 -8.12 -7.13 -9.70
C ARG A 21 -7.30 -6.66 -10.90
N GLN A 22 -7.76 -5.59 -11.55
CA GLN A 22 -6.94 -4.88 -12.54
C GLN A 22 -5.65 -4.39 -11.87
N HIS A 23 -4.51 -4.64 -12.52
CA HIS A 23 -3.17 -4.40 -11.96
C HIS A 23 -2.86 -5.22 -10.69
N GLY A 24 -3.54 -6.35 -10.46
CA GLY A 24 -3.38 -7.19 -9.27
C GLY A 24 -1.93 -7.56 -8.93
N ARG A 25 -1.11 -7.87 -9.96
CA ARG A 25 0.33 -8.11 -9.76
C ARG A 25 1.08 -6.86 -9.25
N MET A 26 0.77 -5.68 -9.77
CA MET A 26 1.40 -4.44 -9.32
C MET A 26 0.98 -4.11 -7.88
N ILE A 27 -0.31 -4.27 -7.55
CA ILE A 27 -0.84 -4.07 -6.20
C ILE A 27 -0.17 -5.04 -5.20
N LEU A 28 -0.01 -6.32 -5.55
CA LEU A 28 0.65 -7.29 -4.67
C LEU A 28 2.12 -6.93 -4.42
N GLU A 29 2.84 -6.47 -5.46
CA GLU A 29 4.21 -6.01 -5.32
C GLU A 29 4.30 -4.72 -4.46
N SER A 30 3.35 -3.79 -4.58
CA SER A 30 3.25 -2.62 -3.70
C SER A 30 3.06 -3.01 -2.23
N ILE A 31 2.23 -4.02 -1.94
CA ILE A 31 1.99 -4.48 -0.56
C ILE A 31 3.26 -5.11 0.03
N LYS A 32 4.01 -5.89 -0.77
CA LYS A 32 5.22 -6.57 -0.31
C LYS A 32 6.40 -5.61 -0.10
N ASN A 33 6.56 -4.65 -1.00
CA ASN A 33 7.72 -3.76 -1.03
C ASN A 33 7.46 -2.40 -0.36
N GLY A 34 6.21 -2.12 0.02
CA GLY A 34 5.77 -0.84 0.57
C GLY A 34 5.47 0.19 -0.53
N GLN A 35 4.94 1.35 -0.13
CA GLN A 35 4.61 2.43 -1.05
C GLN A 35 5.86 2.95 -1.77
N LEU A 36 5.73 3.20 -3.07
CA LEU A 36 6.82 3.72 -3.88
C LEU A 36 7.17 5.15 -3.45
N ILE A 37 8.46 5.50 -3.47
CA ILE A 37 8.91 6.87 -3.19
C ILE A 37 8.31 7.81 -4.24
N TRP A 38 7.61 8.85 -3.77
CA TRP A 38 7.00 9.85 -4.65
C TRP A 38 8.05 10.40 -5.63
N PRO A 39 7.78 10.38 -6.95
CA PRO A 39 8.80 10.72 -7.93
C PRO A 39 9.16 12.20 -7.89
N THR A 40 10.45 12.47 -8.08
CA THR A 40 11.01 13.83 -8.15
C THR A 40 11.47 14.16 -9.56
N SER A 41 11.21 15.39 -10.01
CA SER A 41 11.77 15.92 -11.25
C SER A 41 13.11 16.62 -10.98
N LYS A 42 14.07 16.48 -11.91
CA LYS A 42 15.31 17.25 -11.92
C LYS A 42 15.21 18.35 -12.98
N GLU A 43 14.68 19.50 -12.58
CA GLU A 43 14.83 20.74 -13.35
C GLU A 43 16.17 21.37 -12.97
N ILE A 44 17.22 20.99 -13.72
CA ILE A 44 18.47 21.74 -13.93
C ILE A 44 19.42 21.88 -12.71
N ARG A 45 18.95 22.00 -11.46
CA ARG A 45 19.75 22.01 -10.21
C ARG A 45 18.94 21.79 -8.91
N VAL A 46 17.62 21.73 -8.98
CA VAL A 46 16.74 21.51 -7.83
C VAL A 46 15.93 20.24 -8.07
N THR A 47 15.99 19.30 -7.14
CA THR A 47 15.07 18.16 -7.06
C THR A 47 13.81 18.60 -6.33
N ARG A 48 12.68 18.67 -7.04
CA ARG A 48 11.36 18.89 -6.43
C ARG A 48 10.46 17.67 -6.64
N PRO A 49 9.55 17.36 -5.71
CA PRO A 49 8.47 16.40 -5.94
C PRO A 49 7.67 16.79 -7.19
N LYS A 50 7.37 15.83 -8.06
CA LYS A 50 6.50 16.05 -9.23
C LYS A 50 5.09 16.36 -8.76
N LYS A 51 4.37 17.20 -9.51
CA LYS A 51 2.90 17.26 -9.41
C LYS A 51 2.30 16.02 -10.06
N TYR A 52 1.08 15.65 -9.69
CA TYR A 52 0.37 14.51 -10.29
C TYR A 52 0.27 14.62 -11.83
N SER A 53 0.06 15.84 -12.34
CA SER A 53 0.00 16.13 -13.78
C SER A 53 1.33 15.98 -14.52
N GLU A 54 2.45 15.92 -13.79
CA GLU A 54 3.80 15.74 -14.33
C GLU A 54 4.25 14.26 -14.24
N LEU A 55 3.39 13.38 -13.70
CA LEU A 55 3.65 11.96 -13.65
C LEU A 55 3.56 11.35 -15.05
N SER A 56 4.52 10.48 -15.35
CA SER A 56 4.38 9.56 -16.47
C SER A 56 3.22 8.60 -16.22
N ALA A 57 2.70 8.01 -17.30
CA ALA A 57 1.63 7.02 -17.20
C ALA A 57 1.99 5.83 -16.29
N ALA A 58 3.26 5.44 -16.25
CA ALA A 58 3.76 4.38 -15.36
C ALA A 58 3.76 4.81 -13.88
N GLU A 59 4.22 6.03 -13.57
CA GLU A 59 4.21 6.57 -12.20
C GLU A 59 2.77 6.73 -11.66
N ALA A 60 1.85 7.24 -12.49
CA ALA A 60 0.45 7.38 -12.11
C ALA A 60 -0.25 6.03 -11.93
N ALA A 61 0.02 5.05 -12.79
CA ALA A 61 -0.51 3.69 -12.64
C ALA A 61 0.02 3.01 -11.37
N GLN A 62 1.27 3.27 -11.00
CA GLN A 62 1.86 2.75 -9.77
C GLN A 62 1.24 3.39 -8.52
N ASP A 63 1.07 4.71 -8.50
CA ASP A 63 0.41 5.42 -7.40
C ASP A 63 -1.04 4.93 -7.18
N ASP A 64 -1.80 4.74 -8.27
CA ASP A 64 -3.14 4.14 -8.20
C ASP A 64 -3.12 2.71 -7.61
N CYS A 65 -2.10 1.91 -7.95
CA CYS A 65 -1.91 0.58 -7.35
C CYS A 65 -1.58 0.66 -5.86
N ASP A 66 -0.73 1.60 -5.45
CA ASP A 66 -0.35 1.81 -4.05
C ASP A 66 -1.56 2.27 -3.20
N VAL A 67 -2.40 3.17 -3.74
CA VAL A 67 -3.66 3.58 -3.10
C VAL A 67 -4.62 2.40 -2.98
N LYS A 68 -4.77 1.59 -4.04
CA LYS A 68 -5.60 0.38 -4.00
C LYS A 68 -5.08 -0.65 -3.00
N ALA A 69 -3.76 -0.83 -2.91
CA ALA A 69 -3.12 -1.68 -1.91
C ALA A 69 -3.49 -1.26 -0.49
N LYS A 70 -3.33 0.03 -0.14
CA LYS A 70 -3.72 0.55 1.18
C LYS A 70 -5.19 0.31 1.48
N ASN A 71 -6.07 0.58 0.53
CA ASN A 71 -7.51 0.36 0.71
C ASN A 71 -7.87 -1.10 0.94
N ILE A 72 -7.21 -2.04 0.24
CA ILE A 72 -7.43 -3.48 0.41
C ILE A 72 -6.95 -3.94 1.79
N ILE A 73 -5.78 -3.48 2.24
CA ILE A 73 -5.29 -3.80 3.59
C ILE A 73 -6.26 -3.24 4.64
N LEU A 74 -6.70 -1.99 4.51
CA LEU A 74 -7.65 -1.37 5.43
C LEU A 74 -9.00 -2.10 5.51
N GLN A 75 -9.56 -2.51 4.36
CA GLN A 75 -10.81 -3.26 4.30
C GLN A 75 -10.65 -4.70 4.81
N GLY A 76 -9.46 -5.26 4.68
CA GLY A 76 -9.13 -6.62 5.06
C GLY A 76 -8.75 -6.79 6.53
N LEU A 77 -8.33 -5.72 7.20
CA LEU A 77 -7.95 -5.74 8.60
C LEU A 77 -9.19 -5.85 9.49
N PRO A 78 -9.20 -6.78 10.46
CA PRO A 78 -10.22 -6.79 11.51
C PRO A 78 -10.24 -5.42 12.21
N PRO A 79 -11.43 -4.86 12.52
CA PRO A 79 -11.57 -3.56 13.15
C PRO A 79 -10.74 -3.40 14.42
N GLU A 80 -10.57 -4.49 15.18
CA GLU A 80 -9.79 -4.53 16.42
C GLU A 80 -8.30 -4.32 16.16
N VAL A 81 -7.75 -4.89 15.08
CA VAL A 81 -6.35 -4.73 14.70
C VAL A 81 -6.11 -3.32 14.18
N TYR A 82 -7.03 -2.79 13.37
CA TYR A 82 -6.95 -1.41 12.90
C TYR A 82 -6.99 -0.41 14.07
N ALA A 83 -7.92 -0.57 15.01
CA ALA A 83 -8.03 0.27 16.20
C ALA A 83 -6.76 0.21 17.07
N LEU A 84 -6.13 -0.96 17.18
CA LEU A 84 -4.87 -1.12 17.93
C LEU A 84 -3.71 -0.38 17.27
N VAL A 85 -3.61 -0.48 15.94
CA VAL A 85 -2.60 0.20 15.12
C VAL A 85 -2.80 1.73 15.15
N SER A 86 -4.05 2.19 15.09
CA SER A 86 -4.38 3.62 15.05
C SER A 86 -4.21 4.34 16.39
N ASN A 87 -4.40 3.64 17.52
CA ASN A 87 -4.33 4.22 18.86
C ASN A 87 -2.91 4.26 19.45
N HIS A 88 -1.99 3.45 18.93
CA HIS A 88 -0.63 3.39 19.45
C HIS A 88 0.32 4.26 18.61
N ARG A 89 0.91 5.30 19.21
CA ARG A 89 1.71 6.33 18.53
C ARG A 89 2.81 5.77 17.60
N ILE A 90 3.56 4.77 18.07
CA ILE A 90 4.64 4.15 17.28
C ILE A 90 4.08 3.36 16.09
N THR A 91 2.95 2.68 16.29
CA THR A 91 2.33 1.85 15.26
C THR A 91 1.62 2.71 14.23
N LYS A 92 1.08 3.86 14.65
CA LYS A 92 0.54 4.90 13.79
C LYS A 92 1.63 5.55 12.93
N GLU A 93 2.78 5.90 13.52
CA GLU A 93 3.93 6.44 12.77
C GLU A 93 4.48 5.43 11.74
N LEU A 94 4.46 4.14 12.05
CA LEU A 94 4.81 3.07 11.09
C LEU A 94 3.73 2.90 10.01
N TRP A 95 2.45 3.00 10.38
CA TRP A 95 1.33 2.89 9.45
C TRP A 95 1.24 4.05 8.47
N GLU A 96 1.50 5.28 8.92
CA GLU A 96 1.54 6.48 8.06
C GLU A 96 2.74 6.49 7.10
N ARG A 97 3.72 5.61 7.33
CA ARG A 97 4.89 5.39 6.46
C ARG A 97 4.70 4.27 5.43
N ILE A 98 3.68 3.42 5.61
CA ILE A 98 3.23 2.44 4.61
C ILE A 98 2.28 3.14 3.66
#